data_AF-A0A521Z5C8-F1
#
_entry.id   AF-A0A521Z5C8-F1
#
_cell.length_a   1.000
_cell.length_b   1.000
_cell.length_c   1.000
_cell.angle_alpha   90.00
_cell.angle_beta   90.00
_cell.angle_gamma   90.00
#
_symmetry.space_group_name_H-M   'P 1'
#
loop_
_entity.id
_entity.type
_entity.pdbx_description
1 polymer ?
#
loop_
_entity_poly.entity_id
_entity_poly.type
_entity_poly.pdbx_seq_one_letter_code
_entity_poly.pdbx_strand_id
1 'polypeptide(L)'
;MASVGYHEPVEELSDETRDMHRAIVSLMEELEAVDWYNQRADACKDEELRAILAHNRDEEKEHACMVLEWIRRRDPVLSKELKDYLFTEKPIAHK
;
A
#
# COMPACT_ATOMS: atom_id res chain seq x y z
N MET A 1 -0.09 0.91 -16.77
CA MET A 1 -1.08 1.36 -15.78
C MET A 1 -1.59 0.11 -15.10
N ALA A 2 -1.51 0.04 -13.77
CA ALA A 2 -2.16 -1.03 -13.01
C ALA A 2 -3.63 -1.10 -13.43
N SER A 3 -4.18 -2.31 -13.50
CA SER A 3 -5.57 -2.55 -13.88
C SER A 3 -6.51 -1.58 -13.17
N VAL A 4 -7.15 -0.68 -13.92
CA VAL A 4 -8.01 0.39 -13.38
C VAL A 4 -9.39 -0.16 -12.96
N GLY A 5 -9.46 -1.40 -12.49
CA GLY A 5 -10.71 -2.03 -12.06
C GLY A 5 -10.64 -3.55 -11.92
N TYR A 6 -11.81 -4.17 -11.91
CA TYR A 6 -11.98 -5.61 -11.83
C TYR A 6 -11.56 -6.30 -13.14
N HIS A 7 -10.92 -7.46 -13.00
CA HIS A 7 -10.54 -8.31 -14.13
C HIS A 7 -11.64 -9.28 -14.58
N GLU A 8 -12.63 -9.50 -13.72
CA GLU A 8 -13.77 -10.39 -13.95
C GLU A 8 -15.07 -9.59 -13.77
N PRO A 9 -16.21 -10.04 -14.35
CA PRO A 9 -17.50 -9.41 -14.13
C PRO A 9 -17.83 -9.31 -12.63
N VAL A 10 -18.23 -8.11 -12.18
CA VAL A 10 -18.42 -7.82 -10.75
C VAL A 10 -19.53 -8.67 -10.13
N GLU A 11 -20.54 -8.99 -10.93
CA GLU A 11 -21.66 -9.87 -10.58
C GLU A 11 -21.24 -11.33 -10.33
N GLU A 12 -20.07 -11.75 -10.81
CA GLU A 12 -19.50 -13.07 -10.56
C GLU A 12 -18.60 -13.10 -9.31
N LEU A 13 -18.34 -11.94 -8.70
CA LEU A 13 -17.48 -11.81 -7.54
C LEU A 13 -18.30 -11.80 -6.24
N SER A 14 -17.83 -12.56 -5.25
CA SER A 14 -18.37 -12.48 -3.90
C SER A 14 -18.13 -11.11 -3.27
N ASP A 15 -18.97 -10.72 -2.32
CA ASP A 15 -18.78 -9.47 -1.57
C ASP A 15 -17.43 -9.44 -0.83
N GLU A 16 -16.99 -10.58 -0.30
CA GLU A 16 -15.67 -10.72 0.34
C GLU A 16 -14.53 -10.44 -0.65
N THR A 17 -14.59 -11.00 -1.85
CA THR A 17 -13.60 -10.74 -2.91
C THR A 17 -13.58 -9.28 -3.31
N ARG A 18 -14.76 -8.65 -3.43
CA ARG A 18 -14.88 -7.24 -3.77
C ARG A 18 -14.34 -6.34 -2.65
N ASP A 19 -14.55 -6.68 -1.38
CA ASP A 19 -13.99 -5.93 -0.25
C ASP A 19 -12.46 -6.07 -0.18
N MET A 20 -11.94 -7.28 -0.43
CA MET A 20 -10.50 -7.49 -0.54
C MET A 20 -9.90 -6.71 -1.71
N HIS A 21 -10.56 -6.69 -2.88
CA HIS A 21 -10.14 -5.88 -4.02
C HIS A 21 -10.07 -4.38 -3.68
N ARG A 22 -11.10 -3.85 -3.02
CA ARG A 22 -11.10 -2.45 -2.54
C ARG A 22 -9.90 -2.18 -1.65
N ALA A 23 -9.64 -3.04 -0.66
CA ALA A 23 -8.50 -2.88 0.25
C ALA A 23 -7.15 -2.94 -0.50
N ILE A 24 -6.98 -3.87 -1.45
CA ILE A 24 -5.75 -4.00 -2.23
C ILE A 24 -5.52 -2.76 -3.11
N VAL A 25 -6.55 -2.30 -3.83
CA VAL A 25 -6.44 -1.12 -4.70
C VAL A 25 -6.13 0.13 -3.86
N SER A 26 -6.81 0.33 -2.74
CA SER A 26 -6.50 1.46 -1.84
C SER A 26 -5.05 1.37 -1.33
N LEU A 27 -4.57 0.20 -0.90
CA LEU A 27 -3.16 0.04 -0.51
C LEU A 27 -2.19 0.36 -1.65
N MET A 28 -2.52 -0.02 -2.89
CA MET A 28 -1.71 0.31 -4.08
C MET A 28 -1.66 1.82 -4.33
N GLU A 29 -2.80 2.51 -4.21
CA GLU A 29 -2.90 3.96 -4.37
C GLU A 29 -2.06 4.70 -3.31
N GLU A 30 -2.12 4.28 -2.04
CA GLU A 30 -1.30 4.88 -0.98
C GLU A 30 0.20 4.69 -1.26
N LEU A 31 0.62 3.50 -1.69
CA LEU A 31 2.02 3.25 -2.03
C LEU A 31 2.49 4.05 -3.27
N GLU A 32 1.61 4.26 -4.25
CA GLU A 32 1.89 5.12 -5.40
C GLU A 32 2.01 6.59 -4.98
N ALA A 33 1.14 7.07 -4.09
CA ALA A 33 1.22 8.41 -3.52
C ALA A 33 2.53 8.62 -2.74
N VAL A 34 2.93 7.65 -1.90
CA VAL A 34 4.23 7.68 -1.19
C VAL A 34 5.39 7.85 -2.18
N ASP A 35 5.44 7.05 -3.24
CA ASP A 35 6.51 7.12 -4.25
C ASP A 35 6.51 8.49 -4.95
N TRP A 36 5.35 8.93 -5.45
CA TRP A 36 5.24 10.19 -6.16
C TRP A 36 5.58 11.40 -5.29
N TYR A 37 5.10 11.44 -4.04
CA TYR A 37 5.47 12.52 -3.13
C TYR A 37 6.96 12.50 -2.80
N ASN A 38 7.56 11.32 -2.68
CA ASN A 38 9.00 11.22 -2.44
C ASN A 38 9.82 11.81 -3.61
N GLN A 39 9.47 11.47 -4.85
CA GLN A 39 10.09 12.03 -6.05
C GLN A 39 9.88 13.55 -6.16
N ARG A 40 8.65 14.01 -5.90
CA ARG A 40 8.31 15.45 -5.96
C ARG A 40 9.06 16.24 -4.89
N ALA A 41 9.13 15.73 -3.66
CA ALA A 41 9.84 16.38 -2.56
C ALA A 41 11.33 16.52 -2.86
N ASP A 42 11.97 15.49 -3.43
CA ASP A 42 13.39 15.52 -3.81
C ASP A 42 13.67 16.52 -4.94
N ALA A 43 12.79 16.59 -5.95
CA ALA A 43 12.91 17.54 -7.05
C ALA A 43 12.52 18.98 -6.68
N CYS A 44 11.76 19.19 -5.59
CA CYS A 44 11.15 20.47 -5.24
C CYS A 44 12.20 21.54 -4.89
N LYS A 45 11.99 22.76 -5.40
CA LYS A 45 12.86 23.92 -5.15
C LYS A 45 12.29 24.93 -4.16
N ASP A 46 11.00 24.80 -3.83
CA ASP A 46 10.31 25.62 -2.85
C ASP A 46 10.24 24.87 -1.51
N GLU A 47 10.72 25.50 -0.45
CA GLU A 47 10.86 24.90 0.88
C GLU A 47 9.50 24.66 1.55
N GLU A 48 8.54 25.57 1.36
CA GLU A 48 7.21 25.46 1.96
C GLU A 48 6.42 24.33 1.28
N LEU A 49 6.46 24.27 -0.05
CA LEU A 49 5.86 23.16 -0.79
C LEU A 49 6.54 21.83 -0.45
N ARG A 50 7.87 21.79 -0.34
CA ARG A 50 8.59 20.55 0.02
C ARG A 50 8.15 20.02 1.39
N ALA A 51 7.92 20.91 2.36
CA ALA A 51 7.42 20.52 3.68
C ALA A 51 6.01 19.89 3.60
N ILE A 52 5.11 20.47 2.80
CA ILE A 52 3.75 19.92 2.57
C ILE A 52 3.84 18.54 1.90
N LEU A 53 4.65 18.41 0.84
CA LEU A 53 4.80 17.13 0.13
C LEU A 53 5.37 16.03 1.04
N ALA A 54 6.34 16.37 1.90
CA ALA A 54 6.92 15.42 2.85
C ALA A 54 5.93 15.02 3.95
N HIS A 55 5.14 15.97 4.45
CA HIS A 55 4.07 15.70 5.41
C HIS A 55 3.05 14.72 4.83
N ASN A 56 2.47 15.03 3.67
CA ASN A 56 1.47 14.17 3.03
C ASN A 56 2.04 12.77 2.75
N ARG A 57 3.27 12.68 2.22
CA ARG A 57 3.97 11.40 2.02
C ARG A 57 4.00 10.52 3.27
N ASP A 58 4.22 11.13 4.43
CA ASP A 58 4.36 10.40 5.68
C ASP A 58 3.01 10.00 6.27
N GLU A 59 1.94 10.78 6.04
CA GLU A 59 0.55 10.38 6.34
C GLU A 59 0.09 9.18 5.50
N GLU A 60 0.40 9.14 4.20
CA GLU A 60 -0.02 8.01 3.35
C GLU A 60 0.61 6.67 3.81
N LYS A 61 1.76 6.70 4.50
CA LYS A 61 2.34 5.50 5.11
C LYS A 61 1.48 4.97 6.25
N GLU A 62 0.83 5.84 7.02
CA GLU A 62 -0.14 5.45 8.04
C GLU A 62 -1.36 4.80 7.37
N HIS A 63 -1.92 5.43 6.33
CA HIS A 63 -3.05 4.88 5.57
C HIS A 63 -2.72 3.49 5.01
N ALA A 64 -1.56 3.33 4.37
CA ALA A 64 -1.07 2.05 3.88
C ALA A 64 -0.98 0.99 4.99
N CYS A 65 -0.44 1.35 6.17
CA CYS A 65 -0.34 0.42 7.30
C CYS A 65 -1.72 0.02 7.85
N MET A 66 -2.67 0.96 7.96
CA MET A 66 -4.03 0.69 8.43
C MET A 66 -4.76 -0.30 7.51
N VAL A 67 -4.66 -0.10 6.19
CA VAL A 67 -5.29 -0.98 5.20
C VAL A 67 -4.59 -2.35 5.17
N LEU A 68 -3.25 -2.39 5.19
CA LEU A 68 -2.50 -3.64 5.25
C LEU A 68 -2.86 -4.48 6.48
N GLU A 69 -3.06 -3.85 7.64
CA GLU A 69 -3.50 -4.56 8.85
C GLU A 69 -4.93 -5.14 8.70
N TRP A 70 -5.84 -4.43 8.03
CA TRP A 70 -7.18 -4.96 7.74
C TRP A 70 -7.11 -6.21 6.85
N ILE A 71 -6.24 -6.19 5.82
CA ILE A 71 -5.99 -7.33 4.93
C ILE A 71 -5.37 -8.49 5.73
N ARG A 72 -4.33 -8.24 6.54
CA ARG A 72 -3.67 -9.25 7.37
C ARG A 72 -4.65 -10.00 8.28
N ARG A 73 -5.67 -9.33 8.81
CA ARG A 73 -6.70 -9.97 9.66
C ARG A 73 -7.62 -10.93 8.91
N ARG A 74 -7.67 -10.86 7.58
CA ARG A 74 -8.61 -11.61 6.72
C ARG A 74 -7.94 -12.58 5.76
N ASP A 75 -6.65 -12.43 5.53
CA ASP A 75 -5.86 -13.37 4.74
C ASP A 75 -4.85 -14.11 5.64
N PRO A 76 -5.15 -15.37 6.04
CA PRO A 76 -4.26 -16.16 6.88
C PRO A 76 -2.90 -16.46 6.23
N VAL A 77 -2.86 -16.55 4.90
CA VAL A 77 -1.62 -16.80 4.15
C VAL A 77 -0.75 -15.56 4.20
N LEU A 78 -1.30 -14.39 3.85
CA LEU A 78 -0.58 -13.12 3.99
C LEU A 78 -0.14 -12.89 5.44
N SER A 79 -0.99 -13.19 6.43
CA SER A 79 -0.60 -13.05 7.84
C SER A 79 0.57 -13.94 8.23
N LYS A 80 0.69 -15.15 7.66
CA LYS A 80 1.84 -16.02 7.90
C LYS A 80 3.10 -15.40 7.34
N GLU A 81 3.07 -15.01 6.06
CA GLU A 81 4.24 -14.42 5.39
C GLU A 81 4.69 -13.12 6.08
N LEU A 82 3.76 -12.23 6.44
CA LEU A 82 4.09 -10.99 7.15
C LEU A 82 4.81 -11.27 8.49
N LYS A 83 4.39 -12.29 9.25
CA LYS A 83 5.06 -12.66 10.51
C LYS A 83 6.45 -13.27 10.29
N ASP A 84 6.66 -13.97 9.18
CA ASP A 84 7.94 -14.60 8.88
C ASP A 84 9.03 -13.59 8.52
N TYR A 85 8.66 -12.43 7.96
CA TYR A 85 9.62 -11.43 7.44
C TYR A 85 9.65 -10.11 8.20
N LEU A 86 8.51 -9.56 8.64
CA LEU A 86 8.48 -8.24 9.27
C LEU A 86 9.18 -8.26 10.63
N PHE A 87 9.86 -7.15 10.95
CA PHE A 87 10.58 -6.95 12.22
C PHE A 87 11.67 -8.00 12.49
N THR A 88 12.30 -8.51 11.43
CA THR A 88 13.46 -9.41 11.52
C THR A 88 14.73 -8.73 11.00
N GLU A 89 15.89 -9.19 11.46
CA GLU A 89 17.21 -8.70 10.99
C GLU A 89 17.91 -9.67 10.03
N LYS A 90 17.28 -10.82 9.73
CA LYS A 90 17.82 -11.82 8.81
C LYS A 90 17.82 -11.29 7.37
N PRO A 91 18.72 -11.77 6.49
CA PRO A 91 18.60 -11.52 5.06
C PRO A 91 17.21 -11.92 4.55
N ILE A 92 16.54 -11.01 3.83
CA ILE A 92 15.15 -11.23 3.36
C ILE A 92 15.08 -12.36 2.34
N ALA A 93 16.00 -12.36 1.37
CA ALA A 93 16.10 -13.40 0.35
C ALA A 93 17.32 -14.29 0.60
N HIS A 94 17.19 -15.59 0.27
CA HIS A 94 18.33 -16.49 0.18
C HIS A 94 19.25 -16.06 -0.97
N LYS A 95 20.56 -16.14 -0.76
CA LYS A 95 21.55 -15.97 -1.82
C LYS A 95 21.71 -17.25 -2.62
#